data_AF-A0A9D5IJ76-F1
#
_entry.id   AF-A0A9D5IJ76-F1
#
_cell.length_a   1.000
_cell.length_b   1.000
_cell.length_c   1.000
_cell.angle_alpha   90.00
_cell.angle_beta   90.00
_cell.angle_gamma   90.00
#
_symmetry.space_group_name_H-M   'P 1'
#
loop_
_entity.id
_entity.type
_entity.pdbx_description
1 polymer ?
#
loop_
_entity_poly.entity_id
_entity_poly.type
_entity_poly.pdbx_seq_one_letter_code
_entity_poly.pdbx_strand_id
1 'polypeptide(L)'
;MKAVALHRLAAVALLLATAYALALWQPVRAWYSDVDKLAHALVFAAVYAAQAWALRWKPWALAALALALGAAVEVHQFLLPGYFPSVNDWLADAVGIGLACGAHLAWQRWRETGALQDRRLPHRRSVGLHENFPPRAGHQGRGLDSPRGLCRLTIQDPKGDAP
;
A
#
# COMPACT_ATOMS: atom_id res chain seq x y z
N MET A 1 -7.73 -13.50 -7.55
CA MET A 1 -6.95 -12.95 -6.42
C MET A 1 -5.49 -13.45 -6.34
N LYS A 2 -5.12 -14.64 -6.85
CA LYS A 2 -3.76 -15.22 -6.65
C LYS A 2 -2.64 -14.56 -7.45
N ALA A 3 -2.90 -14.16 -8.71
CA ALA A 3 -1.86 -13.63 -9.60
C ALA A 3 -1.22 -12.34 -9.06
N VAL A 4 -2.02 -11.33 -8.71
CA VAL A 4 -1.47 -10.03 -8.23
C VAL A 4 -0.63 -10.20 -6.96
N ALA A 5 -1.08 -11.01 -6.01
CA ALA A 5 -0.33 -11.29 -4.79
C ALA A 5 1.01 -12.00 -5.09
N LEU A 6 1.00 -12.97 -6.01
CA LEU A 6 2.20 -13.66 -6.45
C LEU A 6 3.22 -12.70 -7.10
N HIS A 7 2.77 -11.79 -7.96
CA HIS A 7 3.65 -10.80 -8.59
C HIS A 7 4.28 -9.86 -7.56
N ARG A 8 3.52 -9.42 -6.55
CA ARG A 8 4.05 -8.59 -5.46
C ARG A 8 5.10 -9.33 -4.65
N LEU A 9 4.84 -10.60 -4.33
CA LEU A 9 5.80 -11.44 -3.61
C LEU A 9 7.07 -11.68 -4.42
N ALA A 10 6.93 -11.99 -5.72
CA ALA A 10 8.07 -12.14 -6.61
C ALA A 10 8.89 -10.84 -6.70
N ALA A 11 8.24 -9.69 -6.80
CA ALA A 11 8.91 -8.39 -6.82
C ALA A 11 9.65 -8.10 -5.51
N VAL A 12 9.03 -8.34 -4.35
CA VAL A 12 9.70 -8.19 -3.05
C VAL A 12 10.87 -9.16 -2.92
N ALA A 13 10.68 -10.43 -3.28
CA ALA A 13 11.74 -11.43 -3.22
C ALA A 13 12.94 -11.05 -4.10
N LEU A 14 12.68 -10.60 -5.33
CA LEU A 14 13.74 -10.14 -6.24
C LEU A 14 14.47 -8.90 -5.70
N LEU A 15 13.73 -7.93 -5.17
CA LEU A 15 14.30 -6.74 -4.56
C LEU A 15 15.19 -7.09 -3.37
N LEU A 16 14.70 -7.93 -2.46
CA LEU A 16 15.45 -8.36 -1.27
C LEU A 16 16.68 -9.18 -1.64
N ALA A 17 16.56 -10.11 -2.59
CA ALA A 17 17.69 -10.89 -3.08
C ALA A 17 18.77 -10.00 -3.71
N THR A 18 18.36 -9.00 -4.50
CA THR A 18 19.29 -8.05 -5.12
C THR A 18 19.98 -7.18 -4.07
N ALA A 19 19.22 -6.60 -3.14
CA ALA A 19 19.76 -5.80 -2.05
C ALA A 19 20.74 -6.60 -1.19
N TYR A 20 20.40 -7.86 -0.89
CA TYR A 20 21.25 -8.77 -0.14
C TYR A 20 22.56 -9.07 -0.88
N ALA A 21 22.50 -9.39 -2.17
CA ALA A 21 23.69 -9.63 -3.00
C ALA A 21 24.60 -8.39 -3.05
N LEU A 22 24.03 -7.19 -3.15
CA LEU A 22 24.79 -5.93 -3.11
C LEU A 22 25.45 -5.70 -1.74
N ALA A 23 24.78 -6.02 -0.62
CA ALA A 23 25.34 -5.89 0.72
C ALA A 23 26.51 -6.85 1.00
N LEU A 24 26.59 -7.97 0.28
CA LEU A 24 27.74 -8.87 0.33
C LEU A 24 28.96 -8.35 -0.44
N TRP A 25 28.77 -7.38 -1.33
CA TRP A 25 29.86 -6.80 -2.11
C TRP A 25 30.73 -5.89 -1.24
N GLN A 26 32.03 -6.24 -1.11
CA GLN A 26 32.98 -5.58 -0.21
C GLN A 26 33.02 -4.04 -0.30
N PRO A 27 33.00 -3.40 -1.49
CA PRO A 27 32.98 -1.94 -1.60
C PRO A 27 31.73 -1.32 -0.97
N VAL A 28 30.58 -1.97 -1.13
CA VAL A 28 29.32 -1.49 -0.53
C VAL A 28 29.38 -1.62 0.99
N ARG A 29 29.92 -2.73 1.50
CA ARG A 29 30.09 -2.92 2.94
C ARG A 29 30.96 -1.86 3.59
N ALA A 30 32.14 -1.64 3.02
CA ALA A 30 33.09 -0.67 3.56
C ALA A 30 32.48 0.73 3.67
N TRP A 31 31.49 1.04 2.84
CA TRP A 31 30.82 2.34 2.85
C TRP A 31 29.79 2.50 3.98
N TYR A 32 29.07 1.44 4.37
CA TYR A 32 28.05 1.54 5.41
C TYR A 32 28.52 1.11 6.81
N SER A 33 29.74 0.57 6.95
CA SER A 33 30.24 0.02 8.23
C SER A 33 30.26 1.03 9.38
N ASP A 34 30.44 2.32 9.09
CA ASP A 34 30.44 3.38 10.12
C ASP A 34 29.05 3.66 10.69
N VAL A 35 28.00 3.31 9.95
CA VAL A 35 26.59 3.51 10.29
C VAL A 35 25.84 2.20 10.37
N ASP A 36 26.54 1.10 10.62
CA ASP A 36 26.07 -0.28 10.47
C ASP A 36 24.74 -0.56 11.19
N LYS A 37 24.61 -0.14 12.46
CA LYS A 37 23.35 -0.27 13.23
C LYS A 37 22.20 0.55 12.65
N LEU A 38 22.48 1.74 12.15
CA LEU A 38 21.47 2.57 11.49
C LEU A 38 21.05 1.94 10.16
N ALA A 39 22.01 1.39 9.40
CA ALA A 39 21.74 0.67 8.17
C ALA A 39 20.85 -0.55 8.43
N HIS A 40 21.15 -1.35 9.46
CA HIS A 40 20.31 -2.46 9.91
C HIS A 40 18.88 -2.02 10.22
N ALA A 41 18.71 -1.01 11.06
CA ALA A 41 17.38 -0.49 11.40
C ALA A 41 16.60 0.00 10.16
N LEU A 42 17.25 0.73 9.24
CA LEU A 42 16.60 1.24 8.03
C LEU A 42 16.23 0.12 7.05
N VAL A 43 17.13 -0.84 6.85
CA VAL A 43 16.88 -2.01 5.97
C VAL A 43 15.72 -2.82 6.51
N PHE A 44 15.67 -3.11 7.81
CA PHE A 44 14.60 -3.90 8.39
C PHE A 44 13.27 -3.15 8.53
N ALA A 45 13.29 -1.82 8.64
CA ALA A 45 12.11 -0.99 8.43
C ALA A 45 11.55 -1.14 7.00
N ALA A 46 12.42 -1.12 5.98
CA ALA A 46 12.03 -1.28 4.58
C ALA A 46 11.53 -2.71 4.27
N VAL A 47 12.17 -3.74 4.84
CA VAL A 47 11.73 -5.14 4.80
C VAL A 47 10.32 -5.28 5.34
N TYR A 48 10.03 -4.70 6.52
CA TYR A 48 8.69 -4.70 7.08
C TYR A 48 7.67 -4.03 6.14
N ALA A 49 8.01 -2.86 5.59
CA ALA A 49 7.13 -2.14 4.67
C ALA A 49 6.84 -2.94 3.38
N ALA A 50 7.86 -3.59 2.82
CA ALA A 50 7.72 -4.46 1.65
C ALA A 50 6.81 -5.67 1.95
N GLN A 51 6.94 -6.29 3.12
CA GLN A 51 6.05 -7.37 3.57
C GLN A 51 4.61 -6.87 3.75
N ALA A 52 4.41 -5.71 4.37
CA ALA A 52 3.09 -5.11 4.56
C ALA A 52 2.38 -4.84 3.22
N TRP A 53 3.13 -4.37 2.22
CA TRP A 53 2.63 -4.16 0.87
C TRP A 53 2.25 -5.46 0.15
N ALA A 54 3.08 -6.50 0.27
CA ALA A 54 2.90 -7.76 -0.44
C ALA A 54 1.86 -8.69 0.21
N LEU A 55 1.97 -8.93 1.52
CA LEU A 55 1.23 -9.99 2.23
C LEU A 55 -0.09 -9.51 2.83
N ARG A 56 -0.21 -8.23 3.20
CA ARG A 56 -1.38 -7.64 3.86
C ARG A 56 -1.86 -8.40 5.11
N TRP A 57 -0.94 -9.08 5.81
CA TRP A 57 -1.24 -9.79 7.06
C TRP A 57 -1.39 -8.83 8.25
N LYS A 58 -1.74 -9.38 9.41
CA LYS A 58 -1.79 -8.62 10.66
C LYS A 58 -0.40 -8.01 10.96
N PRO A 59 -0.32 -6.74 11.41
CA PRO A 59 0.95 -6.04 11.65
C PRO A 59 1.95 -6.79 12.53
N TRP A 60 1.48 -7.49 13.57
CA TRP A 60 2.34 -8.29 14.45
C TRP A 60 2.95 -9.51 13.74
N ALA A 61 2.23 -10.14 12.82
CA ALA A 61 2.72 -11.30 12.07
C ALA A 61 3.82 -10.88 11.09
N LEU A 62 3.67 -9.71 10.47
CA LEU A 62 4.69 -9.10 9.62
C LEU A 62 5.94 -8.73 10.42
N ALA A 63 5.75 -8.17 11.63
CA ALA A 63 6.87 -7.84 12.51
C ALA A 63 7.63 -9.10 12.94
N ALA A 64 6.91 -10.16 13.32
CA ALA A 64 7.52 -11.45 13.68
C ALA A 64 8.28 -12.08 12.50
N LEU A 65 7.72 -12.03 11.29
CA LEU A 65 8.39 -12.54 10.10
C LEU A 65 9.65 -11.73 9.76
N ALA A 66 9.60 -10.40 9.89
CA ALA A 66 10.78 -9.55 9.72
C ALA A 66 11.87 -9.84 10.77
N LEU A 67 11.51 -10.01 12.04
CA LEU A 67 12.45 -10.37 13.11
C LEU A 67 13.10 -11.74 12.89
N ALA A 68 12.31 -12.72 12.43
CA ALA A 68 12.82 -14.04 12.07
C ALA A 68 13.80 -13.97 10.89
N LEU A 69 13.53 -13.10 9.91
CA LEU A 69 14.46 -12.87 8.81
C LEU A 69 15.76 -12.22 9.28
N GLY A 70 15.71 -11.26 10.22
CA GLY A 70 16.90 -10.66 10.85
C GLY A 70 17.76 -11.71 11.56
N ALA A 71 17.13 -12.54 12.39
CA ALA A 71 17.82 -13.65 13.05
C ALA A 71 18.43 -14.63 12.03
N ALA A 72 17.75 -14.90 10.91
CA ALA A 72 18.29 -15.75 9.86
C ALA A 72 19.49 -15.12 9.15
N VAL A 73 19.54 -13.79 9.00
CA VAL A 73 20.70 -13.06 8.47
C VAL A 73 21.90 -13.21 9.41
N GLU A 74 21.72 -13.06 10.72
CA GLU A 74 22.78 -13.26 11.72
C GLU A 74 23.33 -14.70 11.69
N VAL A 75 22.43 -15.70 11.64
CA VAL A 75 22.83 -17.10 11.52
C VAL A 75 23.59 -17.34 10.21
N HIS A 76 23.17 -16.72 9.11
CA HIS A 76 23.88 -16.85 7.85
C HIS A 76 25.25 -16.15 7.87
N GLN A 77 25.36 -14.99 8.50
CA GLN A 77 26.65 -14.32 8.70
C GLN A 77 27.62 -15.18 9.50
N PHE A 78 27.16 -15.88 10.53
CA PHE A 78 27.99 -16.83 11.28
C PHE A 78 28.61 -17.93 10.40
N LEU A 79 27.96 -18.30 9.30
CA LEU A 79 28.44 -19.31 8.35
C LEU A 79 29.39 -18.72 7.29
N LEU A 80 29.49 -17.40 7.16
CA LEU A 80 30.32 -16.75 6.16
C LEU A 80 31.69 -16.34 6.74
N PRO A 81 32.80 -16.71 6.08
CA PRO A 81 34.12 -16.28 6.52
C PRO A 81 34.28 -14.76 6.40
N GLY A 82 34.77 -14.11 7.46
CA GLY A 82 34.96 -12.66 7.51
C GLY A 82 33.72 -11.86 7.93
N TYR A 83 32.71 -12.53 8.48
CA TYR A 83 31.51 -11.93 9.05
C TYR A 83 31.38 -12.34 10.51
N PHE A 84 30.83 -11.46 11.33
CA PHE A 84 30.63 -11.69 12.74
C PHE A 84 29.16 -11.45 13.08
N PRO A 85 28.43 -12.47 13.57
CA PRO A 85 27.07 -12.25 14.02
C PRO A 85 27.06 -11.34 15.25
N SER A 86 26.03 -10.53 15.37
CA SER A 86 25.90 -9.50 16.38
C SER A 86 24.45 -9.42 16.84
N VAL A 87 24.24 -9.73 18.13
CA VAL A 87 22.93 -9.52 18.76
C VAL A 87 22.52 -8.05 18.72
N ASN A 88 23.48 -7.12 18.70
CA ASN A 88 23.19 -5.69 18.60
C ASN A 88 22.60 -5.31 17.24
N ASP A 89 22.97 -6.02 16.19
CA ASP A 89 22.51 -5.74 14.83
C ASP A 89 21.09 -6.29 14.67
N TRP A 90 20.81 -7.48 15.21
CA TRP A 90 19.45 -7.98 15.36
C TRP A 90 18.54 -7.08 16.21
N LEU A 91 19.06 -6.49 17.29
CA LEU A 91 18.32 -5.49 18.07
C LEU A 91 18.06 -4.21 17.28
N ALA A 92 19.01 -3.77 16.45
CA ALA A 92 18.81 -2.64 15.56
C ALA A 92 17.71 -2.94 14.52
N ASP A 93 17.66 -4.15 13.99
CA ASP A 93 16.56 -4.62 13.13
C ASP A 93 15.22 -4.49 13.85
N ALA A 94 15.16 -4.94 15.11
CA ALA A 94 13.95 -4.87 15.94
C ALA A 94 13.46 -3.42 16.13
N VAL A 95 14.38 -2.47 16.34
CA VAL A 95 14.05 -1.04 16.42
C VAL A 95 13.46 -0.53 15.11
N GLY A 96 14.10 -0.85 13.98
CA GLY A 96 13.61 -0.49 12.65
C GLY A 96 12.21 -1.03 12.35
N ILE A 97 12.00 -2.31 12.62
CA ILE A 97 10.71 -3.00 12.48
C ILE A 97 9.66 -2.34 13.38
N GLY A 98 10.00 -2.05 14.64
CA GLY A 98 9.12 -1.42 15.61
C GLY A 98 8.65 -0.05 15.12
N LEU A 99 9.57 0.78 14.63
CA LEU A 99 9.26 2.11 14.07
C LEU A 99 8.35 2.00 12.84
N ALA A 100 8.68 1.12 11.89
CA ALA A 100 7.87 0.91 10.69
C ALA A 100 6.47 0.35 11.01
N CYS A 101 6.38 -0.59 11.96
CA CYS A 101 5.12 -1.14 12.43
C CYS A 101 4.27 -0.08 13.14
N GLY A 102 4.88 0.74 14.01
CA GLY A 102 4.21 1.86 14.68
C GLY A 102 3.67 2.88 13.69
N ALA A 103 4.48 3.26 12.70
CA ALA A 103 4.06 4.15 11.61
C ALA A 103 2.90 3.55 10.78
N HIS A 104 2.98 2.25 10.48
CA HIS A 104 1.94 1.53 9.75
C HIS A 104 0.61 1.51 10.53
N LEU A 105 0.64 1.25 11.83
CA LEU A 105 -0.55 1.27 12.70
C LEU A 105 -1.13 2.69 12.82
N ALA A 106 -0.29 3.69 13.02
CA ALA A 106 -0.70 5.09 13.08
C ALA A 106 -1.39 5.52 11.77
N TRP A 107 -0.83 5.11 10.63
CA TRP A 107 -1.40 5.36 9.31
C TRP A 107 -2.77 4.71 9.11
N GLN A 108 -2.93 3.45 9.53
CA GLN A 108 -4.23 2.76 9.47
C GLN A 108 -5.29 3.50 10.29
N ARG A 109 -4.96 3.86 11.52
CA ARG A 109 -5.86 4.60 12.43
C ARG A 109 -6.23 5.97 11.87
N TRP A 110 -5.29 6.70 11.28
CA TRP A 110 -5.57 7.99 10.68
C TRP A 110 -6.56 7.88 9.51
N ARG A 111 -6.38 6.88 8.63
CA ARG A 111 -7.29 6.64 7.51
C ARG A 111 -8.70 6.27 7.93
N GLU A 112 -8.83 5.47 8.98
CA GLU A 112 -10.14 5.13 9.57
C GLU A 112 -10.84 6.38 10.12
N THR A 113 -10.10 7.26 10.79
CA THR A 113 -10.64 8.49 11.38
C THR A 113 -11.11 9.49 10.30
N GLY A 114 -10.32 9.66 9.23
CA GLY A 114 -10.69 10.49 8.08
C GLY A 114 -11.93 9.95 7.33
N ALA A 115 -12.02 8.63 7.15
CA ALA A 115 -13.19 8.00 6.51
C ALA A 115 -14.48 8.17 7.32
N LEU A 116 -14.39 8.21 8.66
CA LEU A 116 -15.54 8.49 9.52
C LEU A 116 -15.99 9.95 9.46
N GLN A 117 -15.06 10.89 9.30
CA GLN A 117 -15.37 12.32 9.16
C GLN A 117 -16.12 12.59 7.85
N ASP A 118 -15.69 11.97 6.74
CA ASP A 118 -16.30 12.14 5.42
C ASP A 118 -17.75 11.58 5.38
N ARG A 119 -18.03 10.46 6.07
CA ARG A 119 -19.39 9.92 6.21
C ARG A 119 -20.33 10.79 7.08
N ARG A 120 -19.78 11.61 8.00
CA ARG A 120 -20.58 12.46 8.90
C ARG A 120 -20.98 13.81 8.29
N LEU A 121 -20.53 14.11 7.07
CA LEU A 121 -21.09 15.21 6.28
C LEU A 121 -22.16 14.62 5.34
N PRO A 122 -23.38 14.32 5.83
CA PRO A 122 -24.46 14.03 4.91
C PRO A 122 -24.60 15.29 4.05
N HIS A 123 -24.42 15.08 2.76
CA HIS A 123 -24.91 15.91 1.67
C HIS A 123 -25.91 16.91 2.22
N ARG A 124 -25.45 18.14 2.51
CA ARG A 124 -26.30 19.30 2.70
C ARG A 124 -27.01 19.38 1.35
N ARG A 125 -28.13 18.65 1.23
CA ARG A 125 -29.09 18.84 0.18
C ARG A 125 -29.25 20.34 0.21
N SER A 126 -28.78 20.97 -0.86
CA SER A 126 -29.40 22.17 -1.37
C SER A 126 -30.90 21.88 -1.32
N VAL A 127 -31.51 22.20 -0.18
CA VAL A 127 -32.91 22.56 -0.11
C VAL A 127 -32.94 23.69 -1.11
N GLY A 128 -33.32 23.34 -2.34
CA GLY A 128 -33.69 24.32 -3.33
C GLY A 128 -34.78 25.10 -2.63
N LEU A 129 -34.41 26.29 -2.14
CA LEU A 129 -35.33 27.40 -2.09
C LEU A 129 -35.79 27.54 -3.53
N HIS A 130 -36.90 26.86 -3.82
CA HIS A 130 -37.69 27.04 -5.00
C HIS A 130 -38.27 28.44 -4.84
N GLU A 131 -37.46 29.46 -5.15
CA GLU A 131 -37.93 30.83 -5.29
C GLU A 131 -38.91 30.81 -6.45
N ASN A 132 -40.19 30.86 -6.10
CA ASN A 132 -41.32 31.03 -6.99
C ASN A 132 -41.15 32.36 -7.73
N PHE A 133 -40.49 32.34 -8.89
CA PHE A 133 -40.58 33.42 -9.86
C PHE A 133 -41.90 33.29 -10.62
N PRO A 134 -42.72 34.36 -10.70
CA PRO A 134 -43.95 34.33 -11.47
C PRO A 134 -43.69 34.27 -12.98
N PRO A 135 -44.61 33.69 -13.77
CA PRO A 135 -44.46 33.59 -15.22
C PRO A 135 -44.57 34.97 -15.87
N ARG A 136 -43.51 35.41 -16.52
CA ARG A 136 -43.53 36.58 -17.42
C ARG A 136 -44.06 36.13 -18.78
N ALA A 137 -45.18 36.73 -19.19
CA ALA A 137 -45.84 36.46 -20.45
C ALA A 137 -44.99 36.86 -21.67
N GLY A 138 -45.01 36.00 -22.68
CA GLY A 138 -45.00 36.39 -24.10
C GLY A 138 -43.65 36.69 -24.74
N HIS A 139 -43.14 35.75 -25.55
CA HIS A 139 -42.83 36.06 -26.95
C HIS A 139 -42.75 34.77 -27.79
N GLN A 140 -43.65 34.66 -28.76
CA GLN A 140 -43.56 33.69 -29.86
C GLN A 140 -42.41 34.12 -30.79
N GLY A 141 -41.55 33.16 -31.14
CA GLY A 141 -40.50 33.30 -32.15
C GLY A 141 -40.09 31.92 -32.67
N ARG A 142 -40.36 31.68 -33.96
CA ARG A 142 -40.04 30.47 -34.74
C ARG A 142 -38.53 30.31 -34.98
N GLY A 143 -38.10 29.06 -35.18
CA GLY A 143 -36.82 28.69 -35.81
C GLY A 143 -36.24 27.40 -35.21
N LEU A 144 -36.61 26.23 -35.73
CA LEU A 144 -35.83 25.43 -36.69
C LEU A 144 -34.68 24.62 -36.03
N ASP A 145 -34.90 23.29 -36.05
CA ASP A 145 -33.95 22.20 -36.29
C ASP A 145 -32.72 22.02 -35.39
N SER A 146 -32.79 21.01 -34.51
CA SER A 146 -31.70 20.02 -34.40
C SER A 146 -32.13 18.71 -33.72
N PRO A 147 -31.82 17.53 -34.31
CA PRO A 147 -32.34 16.24 -33.87
C PRO A 147 -31.59 15.66 -32.65
N ARG A 148 -32.39 15.18 -31.69
CA ARG A 148 -31.93 14.41 -30.53
C ARG A 148 -31.55 12.99 -30.94
N GLY A 149 -30.27 12.64 -30.73
CA GLY A 149 -29.80 11.26 -30.76
C GLY A 149 -30.40 10.43 -29.62
N LEU A 150 -31.33 9.57 -29.97
CA LEU A 150 -31.87 8.48 -29.15
C LEU A 150 -30.85 7.33 -29.12
N CYS A 151 -30.01 7.25 -28.08
CA CYS A 151 -29.33 6.00 -27.76
C CYS A 151 -30.24 5.14 -26.89
N ARG A 152 -31.07 4.34 -27.57
CA ARG A 152 -31.88 3.26 -27.02
C ARG A 152 -31.00 2.02 -26.85
N LEU A 153 -30.34 1.86 -25.69
CA LEU A 153 -29.66 0.60 -25.39
C LEU A 153 -30.70 -0.43 -24.92
N THR A 154 -30.90 -1.44 -25.75
CA THR A 154 -31.85 -2.53 -25.54
C THR A 154 -31.16 -3.68 -24.80
N ILE A 155 -31.91 -4.30 -23.90
CA ILE A 155 -31.57 -5.46 -23.07
C ILE A 155 -31.31 -6.68 -23.95
N GLN A 156 -30.29 -7.49 -23.65
CA GLN A 156 -30.28 -8.93 -23.93
C GLN A 156 -29.48 -9.68 -22.85
N ASP A 157 -30.21 -10.32 -21.94
CA ASP A 157 -29.76 -11.53 -21.24
C ASP A 157 -30.05 -12.73 -22.16
N PRO A 158 -29.11 -13.67 -22.29
CA PRO A 158 -29.50 -15.06 -22.38
C PRO A 158 -28.76 -15.91 -21.34
N LYS A 159 -29.54 -16.45 -20.40
CA LYS A 159 -29.27 -17.73 -19.73
C LYS A 159 -28.95 -18.79 -20.80
N GLY A 160 -27.79 -19.43 -20.66
CA GLY A 160 -27.45 -20.67 -21.33
C GLY A 160 -27.11 -21.72 -20.28
N ASP A 161 -28.12 -22.45 -19.84
CA ASP A 161 -27.96 -23.75 -19.19
C ASP A 161 -27.72 -24.81 -20.27
N ALA A 162 -26.76 -25.71 -20.05
CA ALA A 162 -26.74 -27.15 -20.41
C ALA A 162 -25.30 -27.64 -20.67
N PRO A 163 -25.08 -28.97 -20.69
CA PRO A 163 -25.63 -30.02 -19.84
C PRO A 163 -24.59 -30.63 -18.89
#